data_AF-D9SPI5-F1
#
_entry.id   AF-D9SPI5-F1
#
_cell.length_a   1.000
_cell.length_b   1.000
_cell.length_c   1.000
_cell.angle_alpha   90.00
_cell.angle_beta   90.00
_cell.angle_gamma   90.00
#
_symmetry.space_group_name_H-M   'P 1'
#
loop_
_entity.id
_entity.type
_entity.pdbx_description
1 polymer ?
#
loop_
_entity_poly.entity_id
_entity_poly.type
_entity_poly.pdbx_seq_one_letter_code
_entity_poly.pdbx_strand_id
1 'polypeptide(L)'
;MKKRKYIYLLITILIISVAILAPRITYRIDSNLVNQDKKPIFVVKKDLYKDGGTTDYRGLGYQVIAWNRITANGTESGYEIYKSPNFRDVNDGPTKELKIVTDK
;
A
#
# COMPACT_ATOMS: atom_id res chain seq x y z
N MET A 1 -12.15 -29.49 31.92
CA MET A 1 -11.05 -28.52 31.68
C MET A 1 -10.27 -28.75 30.38
N LYS A 2 -9.91 -29.99 29.98
CA LYS A 2 -9.10 -30.26 28.76
C LYS A 2 -9.73 -29.79 27.45
N LYS A 3 -11.05 -30.01 27.24
CA LYS A 3 -11.78 -29.57 26.02
C LYS A 3 -11.70 -28.06 25.75
N ARG A 4 -11.78 -27.23 26.81
CA ARG A 4 -11.62 -25.76 26.69
C ARG A 4 -10.21 -25.39 26.23
N LYS A 5 -9.17 -26.09 26.70
CA LYS A 5 -7.77 -25.88 26.26
C LYS A 5 -7.59 -26.16 24.75
N TYR A 6 -8.21 -27.20 24.21
CA TYR A 6 -8.18 -27.49 22.78
C TYR A 6 -8.90 -26.42 21.94
N ILE A 7 -10.02 -25.90 22.43
CA ILE A 7 -10.73 -24.79 21.75
C ILE A 7 -9.84 -23.55 21.67
N TYR A 8 -9.20 -23.15 22.77
CA TYR A 8 -8.27 -22.02 22.75
C TYR A 8 -7.10 -22.23 21.79
N LEU A 9 -6.52 -23.45 21.77
CA LEU A 9 -5.43 -23.79 20.84
C LEU A 9 -5.87 -23.63 19.37
N LEU A 10 -7.07 -24.13 19.02
CA LEU A 10 -7.61 -24.00 17.67
C LEU A 10 -7.84 -22.53 17.27
N ILE A 11 -8.37 -21.72 18.19
CA ILE A 11 -8.57 -20.28 17.97
C ILE A 11 -7.22 -19.58 17.74
N THR A 12 -6.20 -19.90 18.54
CA THR A 12 -4.86 -19.32 18.38
C THR A 12 -4.26 -19.68 17.02
N ILE A 13 -4.36 -20.94 16.60
CA ILE A 13 -3.88 -21.38 15.28
C ILE A 13 -4.61 -20.63 14.15
N LEU A 14 -5.93 -20.46 14.28
CA LEU A 14 -6.73 -19.72 13.30
C LEU A 14 -6.32 -18.24 13.22
N ILE A 15 -6.08 -17.58 14.35
CA ILE A 15 -5.64 -16.18 14.36
C ILE A 15 -4.27 -16.05 13.70
N ILE A 16 -3.34 -16.95 14.02
CA ILE A 16 -1.99 -16.96 13.43
C ILE A 16 -2.07 -17.19 11.91
N SER A 17 -2.92 -18.12 11.45
CA SER A 17 -3.05 -18.38 10.01
C SER A 17 -3.61 -17.17 9.26
N VAL A 18 -4.62 -16.48 9.82
CA VAL A 18 -5.18 -15.25 9.24
C VAL A 18 -4.13 -14.14 9.22
N ALA A 19 -3.38 -13.93 10.32
CA ALA A 19 -2.33 -12.92 10.41
C ALA A 19 -1.21 -13.13 9.37
N ILE A 20 -0.97 -14.38 8.96
CA ILE A 20 0.05 -14.75 7.97
C ILE A 20 -0.48 -14.67 6.52
N LEU A 21 -1.75 -15.00 6.29
CA LEU A 21 -2.34 -15.05 4.94
C LEU A 21 -2.89 -13.70 4.48
N ALA A 22 -3.57 -12.94 5.34
CA ALA A 22 -4.21 -11.68 4.98
C ALA A 22 -3.24 -10.63 4.39
N PRO A 23 -2.03 -10.39 4.96
CA PRO A 23 -1.05 -9.48 4.37
C PRO A 23 -0.63 -9.88 2.95
N ARG A 24 -0.51 -11.18 2.67
CA ARG A 24 -0.08 -11.68 1.36
C ARG A 24 -1.16 -11.49 0.29
N ILE A 25 -2.41 -11.77 0.64
CA ILE A 25 -3.55 -11.63 -0.28
C ILE A 25 -3.78 -10.16 -0.61
N THR A 26 -3.85 -9.30 0.41
CA THR A 26 -4.08 -7.86 0.24
C THR A 26 -2.96 -7.21 -0.57
N TYR A 27 -1.69 -7.49 -0.25
CA TYR A 27 -0.54 -7.03 -1.03
C TYR A 27 -0.64 -7.44 -2.50
N ARG A 28 -1.00 -8.69 -2.79
CA ARG A 28 -1.05 -9.19 -4.17
C ARG A 28 -2.12 -8.46 -4.99
N ILE A 29 -3.28 -8.21 -4.39
CA ILE A 29 -4.36 -7.47 -5.07
C ILE A 29 -3.92 -6.02 -5.33
N ASP A 30 -3.43 -5.32 -4.31
CA ASP A 30 -3.04 -3.92 -4.47
C ASP A 30 -1.81 -3.76 -5.35
N SER A 31 -0.85 -4.68 -5.30
CA SER A 31 0.29 -4.68 -6.23
C SER A 31 -0.16 -4.82 -7.68
N ASN A 32 -1.16 -5.67 -7.97
CA ASN A 32 -1.70 -5.79 -9.32
C ASN A 32 -2.41 -4.51 -9.77
N LEU A 33 -3.13 -3.84 -8.87
CA LEU A 33 -3.80 -2.56 -9.15
C LEU A 33 -2.77 -1.46 -9.41
N VAL A 34 -1.77 -1.33 -8.56
CA VAL A 34 -0.66 -0.38 -8.70
C VAL A 34 0.08 -0.57 -10.02
N ASN A 35 0.34 -1.82 -10.42
CA ASN A 35 0.98 -2.12 -11.72
C ASN A 35 0.10 -1.76 -12.93
N GLN A 36 -1.20 -1.62 -12.73
CA GLN A 36 -2.16 -1.15 -13.74
C GLN A 36 -2.47 0.35 -13.59
N ASP A 37 -1.71 1.08 -12.76
CA ASP A 37 -1.94 2.47 -12.36
C ASP A 37 -3.38 2.73 -11.84
N LYS A 38 -3.94 1.74 -11.15
CA LYS A 38 -5.26 1.81 -10.50
C LYS A 38 -5.10 2.03 -9.00
N LYS A 39 -6.12 2.67 -8.43
CA LYS A 39 -6.18 2.95 -6.99
C LYS A 39 -6.16 1.65 -6.17
N PRO A 40 -5.30 1.52 -5.14
CA PRO A 40 -5.30 0.38 -4.23
C PRO A 40 -6.57 0.35 -3.36
N ILE A 41 -6.98 -0.84 -2.93
CA ILE A 41 -8.26 -1.07 -2.22
C ILE A 41 -8.02 -1.43 -0.75
N PHE A 42 -6.97 -2.18 -0.43
CA PHE A 42 -6.71 -2.72 0.92
C PHE A 42 -5.72 -1.88 1.73
N VAL A 43 -5.65 -0.59 1.43
CA VAL A 43 -4.81 0.37 2.14
C VAL A 43 -5.64 1.46 2.81
N VAL A 44 -5.08 2.02 3.87
CA VAL A 44 -5.60 3.22 4.54
C VAL A 44 -4.69 4.41 4.25
N LYS A 45 -5.28 5.59 4.10
CA LYS A 45 -4.53 6.84 3.94
C LYS A 45 -3.78 7.13 5.23
N LYS A 46 -2.46 7.33 5.12
CA LYS A 46 -1.61 7.74 6.24
C LYS A 46 -1.37 9.24 6.19
N ASP A 47 -0.84 9.76 5.08
CA ASP A 47 -0.46 11.15 4.93
C ASP A 47 -0.82 11.72 3.54
N LEU A 48 -0.95 13.04 3.45
CA LEU A 48 -1.14 13.79 2.21
C LEU A 48 -0.11 14.91 2.13
N TYR A 49 0.57 15.00 0.99
CA TYR A 49 1.66 15.93 0.78
C TYR A 49 1.20 17.13 -0.06
N LYS A 50 1.86 18.28 0.16
CA LYS A 50 1.54 19.58 -0.47
C LYS A 50 2.32 19.81 -1.78
N ASP A 51 2.60 18.74 -2.50
CA ASP A 51 3.37 18.72 -3.75
C ASP A 51 2.49 18.65 -5.01
N GLY A 52 1.17 18.76 -4.84
CA GLY A 52 0.17 18.45 -5.87
C GLY A 52 -0.86 17.44 -5.39
N GLY A 53 -0.58 16.76 -4.28
CA GLY A 53 -1.51 15.84 -3.62
C GLY A 53 -1.01 14.41 -3.55
N THR A 54 0.32 14.20 -3.56
CA THR A 54 0.89 12.87 -3.32
C THR A 54 0.33 12.32 -2.01
N THR A 55 -0.09 11.05 -2.01
CA THR A 55 -0.72 10.41 -0.86
C THR A 55 0.06 9.16 -0.46
N ASP A 56 0.48 9.10 0.82
CA ASP A 56 1.07 7.89 1.41
C ASP A 56 -0.03 7.01 2.00
N TYR A 57 -0.08 5.76 1.58
CA TYR A 57 -1.03 4.76 2.05
C TYR A 57 -0.31 3.59 2.73
N ARG A 58 -0.98 2.98 3.71
CA ARG A 58 -0.48 1.79 4.42
C ARG A 58 -1.45 0.64 4.30
N GLY A 59 -0.93 -0.50 3.85
CA GLY A 59 -1.59 -1.79 3.92
C GLY A 59 -1.00 -2.68 5.01
N LEU A 60 -1.49 -3.91 5.12
CA LEU A 60 -0.96 -4.89 6.07
C LEU A 60 0.45 -5.32 5.66
N GLY A 61 1.48 -4.65 6.20
CA GLY A 61 2.89 -4.97 5.96
C GLY A 61 3.47 -4.40 4.66
N TYR A 62 2.77 -3.46 4.02
CA TYR A 62 3.24 -2.76 2.81
C TYR A 62 2.80 -1.30 2.78
N GLN A 63 3.47 -0.51 1.96
CA GLN A 63 3.22 0.91 1.70
C GLN A 63 2.85 1.09 0.23
N VAL A 64 1.89 1.97 -0.05
CA VAL A 64 1.62 2.44 -1.43
C VAL A 64 1.76 3.95 -1.44
N ILE A 65 2.58 4.48 -2.36
CA ILE A 65 2.68 5.93 -2.58
C ILE A 65 1.95 6.21 -3.89
N ALA A 66 0.89 7.03 -3.81
CA ALA A 66 0.22 7.57 -4.99
C ALA A 66 0.80 8.95 -5.27
N TRP A 67 1.68 9.04 -6.26
CA TRP A 67 2.31 10.29 -6.67
C TRP A 67 1.33 11.16 -7.43
N ASN A 68 1.28 12.42 -7.04
CA ASN A 68 0.56 13.47 -7.74
C ASN A 68 1.33 14.78 -7.55
N ARG A 69 2.27 15.03 -8.46
CA ARG A 69 3.25 16.12 -8.34
C ARG A 69 3.01 17.18 -9.40
N ILE A 70 2.93 18.43 -8.98
CA ILE A 70 2.85 19.57 -9.91
C ILE A 70 4.27 19.90 -10.37
N THR A 71 4.48 19.92 -11.69
CA THR A 71 5.75 20.30 -12.32
C THR A 71 5.52 21.42 -13.35
N ALA A 72 6.61 21.97 -13.90
CA ALA A 72 6.53 23.02 -14.92
C ALA A 72 5.83 22.55 -16.21
N ASN A 73 5.81 21.24 -16.46
CA ASN A 73 5.30 20.64 -17.70
C ASN A 73 3.91 20.00 -17.53
N GLY A 74 3.29 20.14 -16.36
CA GLY A 74 1.99 19.54 -16.03
C GLY A 74 2.02 18.78 -14.72
N THR A 75 1.13 17.80 -14.57
CA THR A 75 1.02 17.00 -13.35
C THR A 75 1.57 15.61 -13.59
N GLU A 76 2.58 15.21 -12.83
CA GLU A 76 3.14 13.86 -12.86
C GLU A 76 2.38 12.96 -11.89
N SER A 77 1.82 11.86 -12.41
CA SER A 77 1.01 10.91 -11.64
C SER A 77 1.48 9.48 -11.80
N GLY A 78 1.33 8.69 -10.74
CA GLY A 78 1.61 7.25 -10.76
C GLY A 78 1.57 6.63 -9.38
N TYR A 79 1.81 5.31 -9.32
CA TYR A 79 1.77 4.56 -8.06
C TYR A 79 3.03 3.75 -7.84
N GLU A 80 3.53 3.70 -6.61
CA GLU A 80 4.61 2.82 -6.19
C GLU A 80 4.21 2.01 -4.97
N ILE A 81 4.75 0.80 -4.83
CA ILE A 81 4.42 -0.11 -3.74
C ILE A 81 5.69 -0.73 -3.16
N TYR A 82 5.78 -0.74 -1.83
CA TYR A 82 6.95 -1.21 -1.08
C TYR A 82 6.54 -2.14 0.05
N LYS A 83 7.26 -3.24 0.24
CA LYS A 83 7.03 -4.17 1.37
C LYS A 83 7.86 -3.76 2.59
N SER A 84 7.34 -4.04 3.78
CA SER A 84 8.12 -3.95 5.02
C SER A 84 9.35 -4.88 4.94
N PRO A 85 10.54 -4.45 5.42
CA PRO A 85 10.85 -3.17 6.08
C PRO A 85 11.28 -2.05 5.13
N ASN A 86 11.27 -2.26 3.82
CA ASN A 86 11.83 -1.36 2.81
C ASN A 86 10.89 -0.22 2.41
N PHE A 87 10.22 0.38 3.39
CA PHE A 87 9.39 1.56 3.19
C PHE A 87 10.24 2.74 2.73
N ARG A 88 9.62 3.62 1.94
CA ARG A 88 10.27 4.80 1.38
C ARG A 88 9.72 6.07 1.98
N ASP A 89 10.60 7.05 2.14
CA ASP A 89 10.20 8.41 2.44
C ASP A 89 9.67 9.04 1.15
N VAL A 90 8.53 9.71 1.23
CA VAL A 90 7.93 10.40 0.09
C VAL A 90 8.81 11.56 -0.37
N ASN A 91 9.61 12.15 0.53
CA ASN A 91 10.52 13.24 0.20
C ASN A 91 11.71 12.81 -0.66
N ASP A 92 12.02 11.51 -0.74
CA ASP A 92 13.05 10.97 -1.64
C ASP A 92 12.61 11.00 -3.12
N GLY A 93 11.31 11.23 -3.37
CA GLY A 93 10.72 11.24 -4.70
C GLY A 93 10.45 9.85 -5.29
N PRO A 94 9.85 9.80 -6.49
CA PRO A 94 9.51 8.56 -7.16
C PRO A 94 10.78 7.83 -7.64
N THR A 95 10.76 6.50 -7.55
CA THR A 95 11.86 5.65 -8.04
C THR A 95 11.71 5.24 -9.50
N LYS A 96 10.50 5.35 -10.05
CA LYS A 96 10.18 5.09 -11.45
C LYS A 96 9.70 6.36 -12.14
N GLU A 97 9.82 6.40 -13.46
CA GLU A 97 9.24 7.47 -14.27
C GLU A 97 7.71 7.51 -14.11
N LEU A 98 7.20 8.70 -13.82
CA LEU A 98 5.77 8.96 -13.68
C LEU A 98 5.17 9.37 -15.02
N LYS A 99 3.87 9.15 -15.18
CA LYS A 99 3.15 9.57 -16.39
C LYS A 99 2.80 11.05 -16.25
N ILE A 100 3.13 11.83 -17.27
CA ILE A 100 2.66 13.21 -17.37
C ILE A 100 1.19 13.17 -17.76
N VAL A 101 0.35 13.68 -16.88
CA VAL A 101 -1.07 13.93 -17.14
C VAL A 101 -1.17 15.41 -17.43
N THR A 102 -1.35 15.75 -18.72
CA THR A 102 -1.72 17.10 -19.12
C THR A 102 -3.22 17.22 -18.86
N ASP A 103 -3.62 18.02 -17.86
CA ASP A 103 -5.01 18.44 -17.75
C ASP A 103 -5.38 19.15 -19.07
N LYS A 104 -6.42 18.64 -19.73
CA LYS A 104 -6.97 19.26 -20.95
C LYS A 104 -7.65 20.58 -20.63
#